data_AF-A0A4Y3FRN3-F1
#
_entry.id   AF-A0A4Y3FRN3-F1
#
_cell.length_a   1.000
_cell.length_b   1.000
_cell.length_c   1.000
_cell.angle_alpha   90.00
_cell.angle_beta   90.00
_cell.angle_gamma   90.00
#
_symmetry.space_group_name_H-M   'P 1'
#
loop_
_entity.id
_entity.type
_entity.pdbx_description
1 polymer ?
#
loop_
_entity_poly.entity_id
_entity_poly.type
_entity_poly.pdbx_seq_one_letter_code
_entity_poly.pdbx_strand_id
1 'polypeptide(L)'
;MTLQLEAGSAPVEIAQVWRPIISFCFMLLAVAMLLVIPTTAKAFPLYTNNIKEPGRLARTNGVLTMSGQLQEVPPPQAIQQLRLRLSEYQPRLTLLAPQDGSILPMGPWRLRLCIEGWPVYEDPELGIGAHVVLQVDNNAPIRLARAENGLLDELILPLRPGSHRIAAYAAYPWGEAVKGSNAGVQWRLHVLQPLEGTQPEEYAPWLSAVSPNEMTSYGPLLLDWILWNAPIQNLHEGDDRWRLRASIGKETVVLNRQVPLWLQGIPPETTAVQIELLDALGTPIAPVFNNWLLPLPPRSAEEPIWLQHLDEASIERLLGVVPPENRPSKANSNTNLKSVVTDQEPDSSQDSTS
;
A
#
# COMPACT_ATOMS: atom_id res chain seq x y z
N MET A 1 51.09 74.34 27.51
CA MET A 1 50.37 73.99 26.27
C MET A 1 50.08 72.49 26.35
N THR A 2 48.79 72.07 26.24
CA THR A 2 48.29 70.67 26.23
C THR A 2 48.78 69.73 27.36
N LEU A 3 47.96 69.46 28.39
CA LEU A 3 47.01 68.30 28.49
C LEU A 3 47.74 66.94 28.67
N GLN A 4 47.72 66.33 29.87
CA GLN A 4 46.71 65.36 30.39
C GLN A 4 46.80 63.94 29.77
N LEU A 5 46.65 62.83 30.52
CA LEU A 5 46.69 62.57 31.98
C LEU A 5 47.01 61.06 32.20
N GLU A 6 47.33 60.63 33.42
CA GLU A 6 47.73 59.25 33.75
C GLU A 6 46.59 58.20 33.66
N ALA A 7 46.99 56.93 33.48
CA ALA A 7 46.23 55.77 33.91
C ALA A 7 47.17 54.63 34.34
N GLY A 8 47.17 54.29 35.63
CA GLY A 8 47.62 52.99 36.15
C GLY A 8 46.44 51.99 36.22
N SER A 9 46.52 50.84 36.90
CA SER A 9 47.69 50.10 37.39
C SER A 9 47.24 48.77 38.03
N ALA A 10 47.77 47.64 37.54
CA ALA A 10 47.89 46.38 38.30
C ALA A 10 46.55 45.65 38.65
N PRO A 11 46.54 44.49 39.36
CA PRO A 11 45.74 43.33 38.92
C PRO A 11 44.88 42.68 40.04
N VAL A 12 44.33 41.48 39.81
CA VAL A 12 44.45 40.28 40.67
C VAL A 12 43.51 39.14 40.22
N GLU A 13 44.09 37.95 40.21
CA GLU A 13 43.56 36.58 40.32
C GLU A 13 42.14 36.34 40.88
N ILE A 14 41.43 35.35 40.31
CA ILE A 14 40.70 34.28 41.04
C ILE A 14 40.39 33.15 40.05
N ALA A 15 40.70 31.91 40.43
CA ALA A 15 40.40 30.72 39.64
C ALA A 15 39.91 29.57 40.53
N GLN A 16 38.59 29.41 40.68
CA GLN A 16 37.95 28.19 41.22
C GLN A 16 36.43 28.18 41.00
N VAL A 17 35.79 27.04 41.28
CA VAL A 17 34.33 26.77 41.15
C VAL A 17 33.85 26.62 39.68
N TRP A 18 32.63 26.13 39.48
CA TRP A 18 31.94 25.92 38.19
C TRP A 18 32.44 24.78 37.29
N ARG A 19 32.81 23.62 37.88
CA ARG A 19 33.01 22.36 37.14
C ARG A 19 31.97 21.21 37.28
N PRO A 20 30.90 21.26 38.11
CA PRO A 20 29.91 20.16 38.13
C PRO A 20 28.72 20.36 37.17
N ILE A 21 28.33 21.59 36.84
CA ILE A 21 27.00 21.87 36.22
C ILE A 21 26.92 21.44 34.75
N ILE A 22 27.98 21.68 33.96
CA ILE A 22 28.00 21.34 32.51
C ILE A 22 27.79 19.83 32.29
N SER A 23 28.27 18.98 33.21
CA SER A 23 28.12 17.53 33.11
C SER A 23 26.68 17.06 33.31
N PHE A 24 25.88 17.76 34.12
CA PHE A 24 24.50 17.37 34.42
C PHE A 24 23.57 17.68 33.25
N CYS A 25 23.75 18.82 32.58
CA CYS A 25 22.97 19.19 31.39
C CYS A 25 23.19 18.20 30.22
N PHE A 26 24.44 17.77 29.98
CA PHE A 26 24.72 16.78 28.94
C PHE A 26 24.12 15.39 29.23
N MET A 27 24.13 14.96 30.50
CA MET A 27 23.57 13.66 30.88
C MET A 27 22.04 13.63 30.75
N LEU A 28 21.37 14.73 31.10
CA LEU A 28 19.91 14.87 30.93
C LEU A 28 19.50 14.92 29.45
N LEU A 29 20.29 15.58 28.60
CA LEU A 29 20.06 15.60 27.14
C LEU A 29 20.22 14.19 26.52
N ALA A 30 21.22 13.43 26.96
CA ALA A 30 21.47 12.07 26.48
C ALA A 30 20.35 11.09 26.85
N VAL A 31 19.77 11.22 28.05
CA VAL A 31 18.61 10.38 28.46
C VAL A 31 17.34 10.78 27.72
N ALA A 32 17.12 12.09 27.48
CA ALA A 32 15.97 12.56 26.69
C ALA A 32 16.02 12.06 25.23
N MET A 33 17.21 11.98 24.63
CA MET A 33 17.37 11.51 23.25
C MET A 33 17.17 9.98 23.08
N LEU A 34 17.26 9.20 24.18
CA LEU A 34 17.09 7.75 24.14
C LEU A 34 15.61 7.27 24.18
N LEU A 35 14.66 8.20 24.26
CA LEU A 35 13.23 7.92 24.39
C LEU A 35 12.38 8.43 23.20
N VAL A 36 13.04 8.87 22.12
CA VAL A 36 12.38 9.13 20.84
C VAL A 36 12.14 7.80 20.11
N ILE A 37 11.04 7.13 20.46
CA ILE A 37 10.47 6.09 19.59
C ILE A 37 9.94 6.81 18.34
N PRO A 38 10.39 6.48 17.11
CA PRO A 38 9.79 7.03 15.90
C PRO A 38 8.37 6.45 15.74
N THR A 39 7.38 7.20 16.24
CA THR A 39 5.97 6.84 16.12
C THR A 39 5.51 7.08 14.69
N THR A 40 5.65 6.06 13.84
CA THR A 40 5.11 6.07 12.48
C THR A 40 3.61 6.36 12.53
N ALA A 41 3.19 7.41 11.83
CA ALA A 41 1.83 7.95 11.93
C ALA A 41 0.78 6.91 11.47
N LYS A 42 -0.10 6.50 12.38
CA LYS A 42 -1.12 5.47 12.12
C LYS A 42 -2.43 6.10 11.67
N ALA A 43 -2.72 6.03 10.37
CA ALA A 43 -3.96 6.52 9.75
C ALA A 43 -4.81 5.37 9.17
N PHE A 44 -5.40 4.55 10.05
CA PHE A 44 -6.37 3.52 9.66
C PHE A 44 -7.44 3.37 10.75
N PRO A 45 -8.75 3.50 10.43
CA PRO A 45 -9.81 3.35 11.42
C PRO A 45 -10.03 1.89 11.81
N LEU A 46 -10.03 1.58 13.12
CA LEU A 46 -10.42 0.25 13.60
C LEU A 46 -11.94 0.07 13.46
N TYR A 47 -12.39 -0.82 12.58
CA TYR A 47 -13.81 -1.14 12.43
C TYR A 47 -14.20 -2.38 13.26
N THR A 48 -14.49 -2.19 14.54
CA THR A 48 -15.01 -3.25 15.40
C THR A 48 -16.53 -3.40 15.23
N ASN A 49 -16.98 -4.52 14.69
CA ASN A 49 -18.41 -4.85 14.61
C ASN A 49 -19.00 -5.01 16.02
N ASN A 50 -19.87 -4.08 16.44
CA ASN A 50 -20.77 -4.28 17.57
C ASN A 50 -22.05 -3.45 17.39
N ILE A 51 -23.22 -4.11 17.51
CA ILE A 51 -24.54 -3.50 17.36
C ILE A 51 -25.28 -3.56 18.69
N LYS A 52 -25.47 -2.42 19.37
CA LYS A 52 -26.68 -2.12 20.15
C LYS A 52 -26.80 -0.66 20.60
N GLU A 53 -27.99 -0.34 21.10
CA GLU A 53 -28.51 0.90 21.66
C GLU A 53 -28.82 2.10 20.72
N PRO A 54 -30.03 2.72 20.84
CA PRO A 54 -30.47 3.86 20.02
C PRO A 54 -30.32 5.21 20.76
N GLY A 55 -29.88 6.27 20.06
CA GLY A 55 -29.56 7.53 20.75
C GLY A 55 -29.35 8.79 19.88
N ARG A 56 -30.27 9.07 18.96
CA ARG A 56 -30.54 10.42 18.38
C ARG A 56 -29.36 11.41 18.22
N LEU A 57 -28.62 11.29 17.12
CA LEU A 57 -28.38 12.40 16.19
C LEU A 57 -28.31 11.84 14.77
N ALA A 58 -28.40 12.68 13.74
CA ALA A 58 -28.66 12.25 12.36
C ALA A 58 -27.52 11.39 11.78
N ARG A 59 -27.65 10.06 11.90
CA ARG A 59 -26.73 9.08 11.33
C ARG A 59 -26.98 8.92 9.82
N THR A 60 -26.55 9.92 9.05
CA THR A 60 -26.33 9.77 7.61
C THR A 60 -25.10 8.89 7.38
N ASN A 61 -25.28 7.57 7.57
CA ASN A 61 -24.56 6.61 6.75
C ASN A 61 -24.79 7.05 5.31
N GLY A 62 -23.73 7.50 4.62
CA GLY A 62 -23.87 8.23 3.36
C GLY A 62 -24.44 7.35 2.25
N VAL A 63 -25.76 7.30 2.13
CA VAL A 63 -26.45 6.91 0.90
C VAL A 63 -25.96 7.88 -0.17
N LEU A 64 -25.31 7.34 -1.20
CA LEU A 64 -24.87 8.17 -2.31
C LEU A 64 -26.12 8.49 -3.14
N THR A 65 -26.72 9.65 -2.88
CA THR A 65 -27.87 10.16 -3.64
C THR A 65 -27.39 10.66 -5.02
N MET A 66 -26.79 9.75 -5.79
CA MET A 66 -26.38 9.95 -7.17
C MET A 66 -27.62 10.31 -7.99
N SER A 67 -27.58 11.42 -8.70
CA SER A 67 -28.74 12.02 -9.37
C SER A 67 -28.68 11.72 -10.87
N GLY A 68 -28.70 10.44 -11.24
CA GLY A 68 -28.53 10.03 -12.63
C GLY A 68 -28.59 8.53 -12.85
N GLN A 69 -27.76 8.04 -13.77
CA GLN A 69 -27.59 6.61 -14.04
C GLN A 69 -26.52 5.96 -13.14
N LEU A 70 -25.65 6.78 -12.53
CA LEU A 70 -24.58 6.34 -11.65
C LEU A 70 -25.14 5.72 -10.37
N GLN A 71 -24.70 4.51 -10.00
CA GLN A 71 -25.15 3.81 -8.81
C GLN A 71 -23.99 3.10 -8.11
N GLU A 72 -23.97 3.17 -6.77
CA GLU A 72 -23.14 2.29 -5.95
C GLU A 72 -23.79 0.90 -5.88
N VAL A 73 -23.04 -0.12 -6.31
CA VAL A 73 -23.46 -1.52 -6.35
C VAL A 73 -22.62 -2.37 -5.38
N PRO A 74 -23.06 -3.57 -4.97
CA PRO A 74 -22.17 -4.49 -4.26
C PRO A 74 -20.97 -4.91 -5.12
N PRO A 75 -19.85 -5.34 -4.50
CA PRO A 75 -18.73 -5.92 -5.25
C PRO A 75 -19.16 -7.17 -6.05
N PRO A 76 -18.50 -7.48 -7.19
CA PRO A 76 -18.72 -8.73 -7.94
C PRO A 76 -18.64 -9.98 -7.07
N GLN A 77 -19.39 -11.04 -7.40
CA GLN A 77 -19.49 -12.25 -6.55
C GLN A 77 -18.13 -12.91 -6.33
N ALA A 78 -17.32 -13.07 -7.39
CA ALA A 78 -15.96 -13.58 -7.32
C ALA A 78 -15.07 -12.78 -6.35
N ILE A 79 -15.18 -11.46 -6.37
CA ILE A 79 -14.48 -10.56 -5.44
C ILE A 79 -14.98 -10.74 -4.00
N GLN A 80 -16.29 -10.93 -3.78
CA GLN A 80 -16.81 -11.25 -2.43
C GLN A 80 -16.22 -12.57 -1.92
N GLN A 81 -16.19 -13.63 -2.75
CA GLN A 81 -15.62 -14.93 -2.40
C GLN A 81 -14.12 -14.85 -2.06
N LEU A 82 -13.32 -14.21 -2.93
CA LEU A 82 -11.89 -14.01 -2.68
C LEU A 82 -11.62 -13.13 -1.45
N ARG A 83 -12.38 -12.04 -1.25
CA ARG A 83 -12.24 -11.17 -0.07
C ARG A 83 -12.58 -11.92 1.22
N LEU A 84 -13.57 -12.83 1.20
CA LEU A 84 -13.87 -13.69 2.36
C LEU A 84 -12.69 -14.62 2.69
N ARG A 85 -12.09 -15.29 1.69
CA ARG A 85 -10.90 -16.14 1.92
C ARG A 85 -9.71 -15.33 2.43
N LEU A 86 -9.43 -14.18 1.80
CA LEU A 86 -8.32 -13.30 2.20
C LEU A 86 -8.56 -12.55 3.53
N SER A 87 -9.74 -12.67 4.16
CA SER A 87 -10.06 -11.97 5.42
C SER A 87 -9.38 -12.55 6.67
N GLU A 88 -8.82 -13.75 6.60
CA GLU A 88 -8.00 -14.32 7.68
C GLU A 88 -6.58 -13.69 7.76
N TYR A 89 -6.11 -13.09 6.65
CA TYR A 89 -4.78 -12.51 6.53
C TYR A 89 -4.73 -11.09 7.11
N GLN A 90 -3.67 -10.80 7.84
CA GLN A 90 -3.44 -9.49 8.48
C GLN A 90 -2.08 -8.94 8.04
N PRO A 91 -2.03 -8.22 6.89
CA PRO A 91 -0.78 -7.71 6.35
C PRO A 91 -0.08 -6.74 7.32
N ARG A 92 1.22 -6.95 7.51
CA ARG A 92 2.14 -6.04 8.18
C ARG A 92 3.28 -5.68 7.24
N LEU A 93 3.23 -4.49 6.66
CA LEU A 93 4.24 -3.94 5.77
C LEU A 93 5.21 -3.04 6.57
N THR A 94 6.51 -3.24 6.38
CA THR A 94 7.57 -2.58 7.15
C THR A 94 8.69 -2.08 6.24
N LEU A 95 9.11 -0.82 6.42
CA LEU A 95 10.27 -0.24 5.75
C LEU A 95 11.57 -0.70 6.42
N LEU A 96 12.49 -1.29 5.64
CA LEU A 96 13.80 -1.75 6.14
C LEU A 96 14.97 -0.83 5.75
N ALA A 97 14.94 -0.27 4.54
CA ALA A 97 15.90 0.73 4.08
C ALA A 97 15.41 1.42 2.79
N PRO A 98 15.76 2.71 2.56
CA PRO A 98 16.35 3.65 3.52
C PRO A 98 15.41 3.96 4.69
N GLN A 99 15.84 4.76 5.66
CA GLN A 99 14.96 5.24 6.73
C GLN A 99 14.10 6.41 6.24
N ASP A 100 12.94 6.65 6.87
CA ASP A 100 12.15 7.86 6.61
C ASP A 100 12.99 9.13 6.86
N GLY A 101 12.81 10.15 6.04
CA GLY A 101 13.58 11.39 6.08
C GLY A 101 15.05 11.27 5.62
N SER A 102 15.49 10.12 5.09
CA SER A 102 16.88 9.96 4.63
C SER A 102 17.24 10.94 3.51
N ILE A 103 18.37 11.64 3.67
CA ILE A 103 19.03 12.38 2.60
C ILE A 103 19.95 11.43 1.84
N LEU A 104 19.74 11.31 0.53
CA LEU A 104 20.41 10.37 -0.37
C LEU A 104 21.31 11.12 -1.37
N PRO A 105 22.47 10.56 -1.75
CA PRO A 105 23.26 11.07 -2.88
C PRO A 105 22.53 10.81 -4.21
N MET A 106 22.99 11.43 -5.30
CA MET A 106 22.55 11.00 -6.63
C MET A 106 23.04 9.58 -6.94
N GLY A 107 22.15 8.75 -7.47
CA GLY A 107 22.48 7.41 -7.97
C GLY A 107 21.36 6.39 -7.75
N PRO A 108 21.53 5.15 -8.24
CA PRO A 108 20.63 4.05 -7.92
C PRO A 108 20.79 3.66 -6.44
N TRP A 109 19.77 3.91 -5.64
CA TRP A 109 19.64 3.40 -4.28
C TRP A 109 18.63 2.23 -4.27
N ARG A 110 18.71 1.36 -3.26
CA ARG A 110 17.81 0.20 -3.13
C ARG A 110 16.79 0.41 -2.03
N LEU A 111 15.52 0.22 -2.39
CA LEU A 111 14.42 0.08 -1.45
C LEU A 111 14.35 -1.37 -0.95
N ARG A 112 14.15 -1.54 0.35
CA ARG A 112 13.88 -2.84 0.98
C ARG A 112 12.65 -2.72 1.87
N LEU A 113 11.65 -3.55 1.58
CA LEU A 113 10.38 -3.65 2.30
C LEU A 113 10.17 -5.08 2.76
N CYS A 114 9.66 -5.28 3.98
CA CYS A 114 9.21 -6.58 4.48
C CYS A 114 7.69 -6.60 4.60
N ILE A 115 7.05 -7.67 4.10
CA ILE A 115 5.63 -7.94 4.23
C ILE A 115 5.42 -9.27 4.98
N GLU A 116 4.77 -9.20 6.13
CA GLU A 116 4.34 -10.37 6.91
C GLU A 116 2.81 -10.52 6.83
N GLY A 117 2.31 -11.74 6.99
CA GLY A 117 0.86 -11.99 7.12
C GLY A 117 0.02 -11.71 5.86
N TRP A 118 0.64 -11.70 4.68
CA TRP A 118 -0.03 -11.51 3.38
C TRP A 118 0.49 -12.53 2.35
N PRO A 119 -0.36 -13.18 1.55
CA PRO A 119 0.06 -14.19 0.58
C PRO A 119 0.51 -13.50 -0.71
N VAL A 120 1.71 -12.88 -0.71
CA VAL A 120 2.25 -12.20 -1.90
C VAL A 120 2.56 -13.24 -2.99
N TYR A 121 1.73 -13.25 -4.02
CA TYR A 121 1.74 -14.21 -5.11
C TYR A 121 1.07 -13.61 -6.35
N GLU A 122 1.44 -14.13 -7.52
CA GLU A 122 0.78 -13.87 -8.78
C GLU A 122 0.67 -15.19 -9.53
N ASP A 123 -0.53 -15.52 -10.00
CA ASP A 123 -0.72 -16.72 -10.80
C ASP A 123 -0.14 -16.52 -12.22
N PRO A 124 0.73 -17.42 -12.70
CA PRO A 124 1.46 -17.24 -13.96
C PRO A 124 0.61 -17.37 -15.23
N GLU A 125 -0.62 -17.90 -15.13
CA GLU A 125 -1.56 -17.96 -16.27
C GLU A 125 -2.64 -16.85 -16.16
N LEU A 126 -3.04 -16.48 -14.94
CA LEU A 126 -4.11 -15.50 -14.71
C LEU A 126 -3.59 -14.05 -14.61
N GLY A 127 -2.29 -13.84 -14.42
CA GLY A 127 -1.63 -12.51 -14.36
C GLY A 127 -2.01 -11.65 -13.15
N ILE A 128 -2.73 -12.23 -12.18
CA ILE A 128 -3.23 -11.54 -10.98
C ILE A 128 -2.98 -12.37 -9.72
N GLY A 129 -3.00 -11.69 -8.57
CA GLY A 129 -2.82 -12.29 -7.26
C GLY A 129 -2.59 -11.23 -6.19
N ALA A 130 -2.67 -11.62 -4.91
CA ALA A 130 -2.48 -10.70 -3.80
C ALA A 130 -1.04 -10.17 -3.78
N HIS A 131 -0.87 -8.86 -3.67
CA HIS A 131 0.42 -8.21 -3.91
C HIS A 131 0.64 -7.02 -2.98
N VAL A 132 1.79 -6.36 -3.11
CA VAL A 132 2.04 -5.03 -2.52
C VAL A 132 2.17 -4.02 -3.66
N VAL A 133 1.51 -2.87 -3.54
CA VAL A 133 1.68 -1.73 -4.45
C VAL A 133 2.68 -0.75 -3.84
N LEU A 134 3.50 -0.14 -4.68
CA LEU A 134 4.48 0.88 -4.33
C LEU A 134 4.22 2.15 -5.17
N GLN A 135 3.85 3.24 -4.50
CA GLN A 135 3.50 4.54 -5.07
C GLN A 135 4.62 5.54 -4.79
N VAL A 136 5.19 6.17 -5.83
CA VAL A 136 6.17 7.27 -5.69
C VAL A 136 5.54 8.55 -6.24
N ASP A 137 5.37 9.57 -5.40
CA ASP A 137 4.69 10.83 -5.72
C ASP A 137 3.31 10.64 -6.40
N ASN A 138 3.21 11.05 -7.68
CA ASN A 138 2.06 10.89 -8.59
C ASN A 138 2.43 10.00 -9.81
N ASN A 139 3.51 9.23 -9.73
CA ASN A 139 3.91 8.32 -10.81
C ASN A 139 2.95 7.11 -10.87
N ALA A 140 3.03 6.33 -11.96
CA ALA A 140 2.29 5.08 -12.06
C ALA A 140 2.64 4.13 -10.89
N PRO A 141 1.66 3.40 -10.31
CA PRO A 141 1.93 2.47 -9.22
C PRO A 141 2.81 1.30 -9.70
N ILE A 142 3.74 0.85 -8.87
CA ILE A 142 4.60 -0.30 -9.13
C ILE A 142 4.02 -1.51 -8.39
N ARG A 143 3.68 -2.58 -9.10
CA ARG A 143 3.12 -3.82 -8.54
C ARG A 143 4.22 -4.80 -8.13
N LEU A 144 4.24 -5.18 -6.86
CA LEU A 144 5.21 -6.10 -6.25
C LEU A 144 4.54 -7.44 -5.96
N ALA A 145 4.66 -8.36 -6.91
CA ALA A 145 3.98 -9.66 -6.93
C ALA A 145 4.81 -10.83 -6.34
N ARG A 146 6.04 -10.58 -5.90
CA ARG A 146 6.97 -11.58 -5.33
C ARG A 146 7.52 -11.10 -3.99
N ALA A 147 7.61 -12.02 -3.03
CA ALA A 147 8.38 -11.85 -1.80
C ALA A 147 9.09 -13.15 -1.43
N GLU A 148 10.35 -13.08 -1.00
CA GLU A 148 11.12 -14.22 -0.49
C GLU A 148 11.30 -14.07 1.03
N ASN A 149 10.74 -15.01 1.80
CA ASN A 149 10.71 -14.94 3.28
C ASN A 149 10.16 -13.61 3.83
N GLY A 150 9.20 -13.01 3.11
CA GLY A 150 8.61 -11.70 3.42
C GLY A 150 9.38 -10.50 2.87
N LEU A 151 10.63 -10.66 2.42
CA LEU A 151 11.36 -9.57 1.74
C LEU A 151 10.83 -9.40 0.31
N LEU A 152 10.33 -8.21 -0.02
CA LEU A 152 9.93 -7.85 -1.38
C LEU A 152 11.19 -7.58 -2.24
N ASP A 153 11.13 -7.92 -3.54
CA ASP A 153 12.23 -7.77 -4.51
C ASP A 153 12.95 -6.40 -4.38
N GLU A 154 14.28 -6.36 -4.26
CA GLU A 154 15.03 -5.12 -3.99
C GLU A 154 14.93 -4.10 -5.14
N LEU A 155 14.06 -3.09 -4.99
CA LEU A 155 13.79 -2.13 -6.06
C LEU A 155 14.83 -1.02 -6.16
N ILE A 156 15.30 -0.78 -7.39
CA ILE A 156 16.09 0.40 -7.74
C ILE A 156 15.12 1.49 -8.23
N LEU A 157 14.95 2.55 -7.44
CA LEU A 157 14.01 3.63 -7.76
C LEU A 157 14.73 4.87 -8.33
N PRO A 158 14.43 5.30 -9.56
CA PRO A 158 15.06 6.47 -10.18
C PRO A 158 14.43 7.78 -9.66
N LEU A 159 14.77 8.14 -8.42
CA LEU A 159 14.41 9.45 -7.86
C LEU A 159 15.22 10.58 -8.53
N ARG A 160 14.61 11.76 -8.61
CA ARG A 160 15.23 12.99 -9.14
C ARG A 160 15.76 13.82 -7.94
N PRO A 161 16.61 14.83 -8.16
CA PRO A 161 16.97 15.77 -7.08
C PRO A 161 15.72 16.43 -6.47
N GLY A 162 15.65 16.47 -5.13
CA GLY A 162 14.52 17.03 -4.36
C GLY A 162 13.86 16.05 -3.39
N SER A 163 12.73 16.46 -2.80
CA SER A 163 11.94 15.63 -1.88
C SER A 163 10.91 14.77 -2.62
N HIS A 164 10.84 13.50 -2.25
CA HIS A 164 9.88 12.52 -2.74
C HIS A 164 9.05 11.94 -1.59
N ARG A 165 7.75 11.74 -1.80
CA ARG A 165 6.93 10.91 -0.91
C ARG A 165 6.74 9.54 -1.51
N ILE A 166 6.77 8.52 -0.67
CA ILE A 166 6.59 7.14 -1.07
C ILE A 166 5.59 6.49 -0.13
N ALA A 167 4.67 5.73 -0.69
CA ALA A 167 3.78 4.86 0.06
C ALA A 167 3.86 3.46 -0.52
N ALA A 168 3.71 2.46 0.34
CA ALA A 168 3.51 1.08 -0.08
C ALA A 168 2.34 0.47 0.71
N TYR A 169 1.58 -0.43 0.09
CA TYR A 169 0.39 -1.03 0.71
C TYR A 169 0.06 -2.40 0.13
N ALA A 170 -0.41 -3.31 0.98
CA ALA A 170 -0.98 -4.59 0.56
C ALA A 170 -2.27 -4.36 -0.24
N ALA A 171 -2.43 -5.11 -1.33
CA ALA A 171 -3.58 -5.05 -2.22
C ALA A 171 -4.08 -6.46 -2.59
N TYR A 172 -5.40 -6.55 -2.78
CA TYR A 172 -6.10 -7.75 -3.24
C TYR A 172 -5.78 -8.05 -4.72
N PRO A 173 -6.08 -9.26 -5.23
CA PRO A 173 -5.84 -9.63 -6.64
C PRO A 173 -6.38 -8.66 -7.69
N TRP A 174 -7.48 -7.93 -7.38
CA TRP A 174 -8.11 -6.94 -8.25
C TRP A 174 -7.69 -5.47 -7.97
N GLY A 175 -6.58 -5.27 -7.23
CA GLY A 175 -5.95 -3.95 -7.02
C GLY A 175 -6.54 -3.06 -5.91
N GLU A 176 -7.63 -3.48 -5.25
CA GLU A 176 -8.15 -2.81 -4.04
C GLU A 176 -7.13 -2.87 -2.90
N ALA A 177 -6.93 -1.75 -2.19
CA ALA A 177 -5.96 -1.70 -1.09
C ALA A 177 -6.57 -2.16 0.26
N VAL A 178 -5.84 -3.01 0.99
CA VAL A 178 -6.27 -3.54 2.29
C VAL A 178 -6.24 -2.43 3.35
N LYS A 179 -7.39 -2.16 4.01
CA LYS A 179 -7.56 -1.04 4.96
C LYS A 179 -7.09 -1.33 6.40
N GLY A 180 -6.11 -2.22 6.57
CA GLY A 180 -5.61 -2.66 7.88
C GLY A 180 -4.53 -1.74 8.47
N SER A 181 -4.46 -1.62 9.81
CA SER A 181 -3.60 -0.62 10.48
C SER A 181 -2.09 -0.80 10.37
N ASN A 182 -1.63 -1.91 9.80
CA ASN A 182 -0.24 -2.13 9.40
C ASN A 182 -0.13 -2.60 7.93
N ALA A 183 -1.24 -2.54 7.18
CA ALA A 183 -1.33 -3.04 5.80
C ALA A 183 -0.55 -2.17 4.80
N GLY A 184 -0.24 -0.93 5.18
CA GLY A 184 0.59 -0.02 4.40
C GLY A 184 1.46 0.87 5.27
N VAL A 185 2.50 1.42 4.65
CA VAL A 185 3.49 2.31 5.25
C VAL A 185 3.77 3.47 4.30
N GLN A 186 4.00 4.67 4.83
CA GLN A 186 4.37 5.85 4.06
C GLN A 186 5.61 6.50 4.67
N TRP A 187 6.46 7.06 3.82
CA TRP A 187 7.72 7.71 4.19
C TRP A 187 8.16 8.73 3.13
N ARG A 188 9.17 9.53 3.45
CA ARG A 188 9.79 10.51 2.55
C ARG A 188 11.27 10.20 2.36
N LEU A 189 11.80 10.58 1.20
CA LEU A 189 13.23 10.53 0.87
C LEU A 189 13.63 11.82 0.18
N HIS A 190 14.85 12.29 0.41
CA HIS A 190 15.36 13.54 -0.13
C HIS A 190 16.63 13.30 -0.92
N VAL A 191 16.63 13.54 -2.23
CA VAL A 191 17.84 13.39 -3.06
C VAL A 191 18.58 14.72 -3.09
N LEU A 192 19.86 14.69 -2.69
CA LEU A 192 20.74 15.82 -2.39
C LEU A 192 20.32 16.67 -1.19
N GLN A 193 19.08 17.15 -1.12
CA GLN A 193 18.57 17.95 0.01
C GLN A 193 17.04 17.90 0.10
N PRO A 194 16.47 18.15 1.31
CA PRO A 194 15.05 18.47 1.44
C PRO A 194 14.68 19.75 0.67
N LEU A 195 13.45 19.79 0.19
CA LEU A 195 12.80 20.95 -0.42
C LEU A 195 11.44 21.15 0.25
N GLU A 196 11.23 22.33 0.82
CA GLU A 196 9.98 22.74 1.46
C GLU A 196 8.88 22.98 0.41
N GLY A 197 7.62 22.72 0.78
CA GLY A 197 6.45 22.90 -0.09
C GLY A 197 6.33 21.93 -1.28
N THR A 198 7.33 21.09 -1.59
CA THR A 198 7.27 20.14 -2.71
C THR A 198 6.62 18.80 -2.35
N GLN A 199 6.35 18.55 -1.08
CA GLN A 199 5.68 17.35 -0.53
C GLN A 199 4.81 17.74 0.69
N PRO A 200 3.92 16.87 1.18
CA PRO A 200 3.23 17.08 2.45
C PRO A 200 4.22 17.24 3.61
N GLU A 201 3.84 18.05 4.61
CA GLU A 201 4.49 18.04 5.92
C GLU A 201 4.28 16.68 6.61
N GLU A 202 5.11 16.38 7.61
CA GLU A 202 5.24 15.04 8.21
C GLU A 202 3.93 14.42 8.69
N TYR A 203 3.07 15.26 9.27
CA TYR A 203 1.75 14.90 9.79
C TYR A 203 0.59 15.53 9.00
N ALA A 204 0.88 16.19 7.87
CA ALA A 204 -0.17 16.74 7.02
C ALA A 204 -0.96 15.60 6.33
N PRO A 205 -2.29 15.67 6.28
CA PRO A 205 -3.12 14.66 5.63
C PRO A 205 -2.91 14.68 4.12
N TRP A 206 -2.65 13.51 3.53
CA TRP A 206 -2.48 13.37 2.09
C TRP A 206 -3.20 12.15 1.50
N LEU A 207 -3.83 12.37 0.35
CA LEU A 207 -4.57 11.36 -0.41
C LEU A 207 -3.63 10.58 -1.34
N SER A 208 -3.72 9.26 -1.33
CA SER A 208 -3.25 8.40 -2.42
C SER A 208 -4.46 7.80 -3.13
N ALA A 209 -4.64 8.12 -4.40
CA ALA A 209 -5.54 7.35 -5.26
C ALA A 209 -5.01 5.91 -5.36
N VAL A 210 -5.86 4.92 -5.12
CA VAL A 210 -5.55 3.52 -5.42
C VAL A 210 -5.99 3.31 -6.86
N SER A 211 -5.02 3.10 -7.74
CA SER A 211 -5.21 3.16 -9.19
C SER A 211 -5.10 1.75 -9.80
N PRO A 212 -6.19 0.96 -9.86
CA PRO A 212 -6.21 -0.34 -10.53
C PRO A 212 -6.27 -0.14 -12.05
N ASN A 213 -5.30 0.59 -12.61
CA ASN A 213 -5.35 1.14 -13.98
C ASN A 213 -5.40 0.07 -15.07
N GLU A 214 -4.93 -1.14 -14.79
CA GLU A 214 -5.01 -2.32 -15.65
C GLU A 214 -6.44 -2.91 -15.72
N MET A 215 -7.34 -2.47 -14.84
CA MET A 215 -8.62 -3.12 -14.54
C MET A 215 -9.83 -2.16 -14.54
N THR A 216 -9.62 -0.85 -14.69
CA THR A 216 -10.71 0.18 -14.71
C THR A 216 -11.55 0.17 -16.00
N SER A 217 -11.17 -0.59 -17.02
CA SER A 217 -11.82 -0.65 -18.35
C SER A 217 -13.18 -1.37 -18.37
N TYR A 218 -13.75 -1.71 -17.21
CA TYR A 218 -14.93 -2.60 -17.09
C TYR A 218 -15.91 -2.11 -16.01
N GLY A 219 -17.10 -2.69 -15.99
CA GLY A 219 -18.17 -2.31 -15.06
C GLY A 219 -18.56 -3.47 -14.14
N PRO A 220 -18.78 -3.25 -12.83
CA PRO A 220 -18.68 -1.97 -12.12
C PRO A 220 -17.23 -1.47 -11.97
N LEU A 221 -17.07 -0.14 -12.04
CA LEU A 221 -15.80 0.54 -11.82
C LEU A 221 -15.46 0.51 -10.32
N LEU A 222 -14.29 -0.04 -9.99
CA LEU A 222 -13.68 0.12 -8.66
C LEU A 222 -13.10 1.54 -8.53
N LEU A 223 -13.58 2.29 -7.53
CA LEU A 223 -12.96 3.53 -7.08
C LEU A 223 -12.46 3.35 -5.64
N ASP A 224 -11.15 3.46 -5.44
CA ASP A 224 -10.52 3.22 -4.13
C ASP A 224 -9.41 4.24 -3.81
N TRP A 225 -9.10 4.37 -2.52
CA TRP A 225 -8.13 5.35 -2.00
C TRP A 225 -7.52 4.93 -0.67
N ILE A 226 -6.40 5.56 -0.32
CA ILE A 226 -5.83 5.56 1.03
C ILE A 226 -5.66 7.01 1.47
N LEU A 227 -6.01 7.29 2.73
CA LEU A 227 -5.70 8.54 3.38
C LEU A 227 -4.55 8.33 4.36
N TRP A 228 -3.44 9.01 4.13
CA TRP A 228 -2.28 9.04 5.01
C TRP A 228 -2.39 10.25 5.92
N ASN A 229 -1.99 10.10 7.19
CA ASN A 229 -2.05 11.13 8.23
C ASN A 229 -3.43 11.79 8.45
N ALA A 230 -4.52 11.24 7.92
CA ALA A 230 -5.84 11.83 8.10
C ALA A 230 -6.31 11.73 9.57
N PRO A 231 -6.93 12.79 10.13
CA PRO A 231 -7.48 12.75 11.49
C PRO A 231 -8.41 11.56 11.73
N ILE A 232 -8.33 10.98 12.93
CA ILE A 232 -9.29 9.98 13.39
C ILE A 232 -10.62 10.71 13.55
N GLN A 233 -11.68 10.23 12.88
CA GLN A 233 -12.97 10.90 12.95
C GLN A 233 -13.66 10.66 14.30
N ASN A 234 -14.13 11.74 14.94
CA ASN A 234 -14.99 11.73 16.13
C ASN A 234 -14.34 11.17 17.42
N LEU A 235 -13.03 11.34 17.59
CA LEU A 235 -12.32 11.08 18.85
C LEU A 235 -12.45 12.26 19.84
N HIS A 236 -12.48 13.49 19.32
CA HIS A 236 -12.56 14.75 20.07
C HIS A 236 -13.55 15.76 19.44
N GLU A 237 -14.00 16.72 20.24
CA GLU A 237 -14.80 17.85 19.77
C GLU A 237 -13.90 18.84 19.03
N GLY A 238 -14.17 19.04 17.73
CA GLY A 238 -13.28 19.77 16.83
C GLY A 238 -12.40 18.89 15.93
N ASP A 239 -12.50 17.56 16.01
CA ASP A 239 -11.89 16.69 15.00
C ASP A 239 -12.46 17.00 13.61
N ASP A 240 -11.60 17.52 12.72
CA ASP A 240 -11.95 17.74 11.33
C ASP A 240 -12.30 16.41 10.66
N ARG A 241 -13.61 16.19 10.49
CA ARG A 241 -14.15 15.09 9.70
C ARG A 241 -13.82 15.34 8.23
N TRP A 242 -12.63 14.90 7.86
CA TRP A 242 -12.18 14.83 6.48
C TRP A 242 -13.27 14.21 5.61
N ARG A 243 -13.42 14.74 4.41
CA ARG A 243 -14.32 14.20 3.40
C ARG A 243 -13.60 14.07 2.08
N LEU A 244 -14.09 13.21 1.21
CA LEU A 244 -13.60 13.09 -0.15
C LEU A 244 -14.71 13.51 -1.11
N ARG A 245 -14.41 14.44 -2.01
CA ARG A 245 -15.25 14.71 -3.18
C ARG A 245 -14.77 13.82 -4.31
N ALA A 246 -15.64 12.95 -4.81
CA ALA A 246 -15.40 12.22 -6.04
C ALA A 246 -16.29 12.81 -7.14
N SER A 247 -15.69 13.20 -8.26
CA SER A 247 -16.37 13.82 -9.40
C SER A 247 -16.27 12.88 -10.61
N ILE A 248 -17.42 12.42 -11.11
CA ILE A 248 -17.54 11.42 -12.18
C ILE A 248 -18.34 12.06 -13.31
N GLY A 249 -17.65 12.56 -14.33
CA GLY A 249 -18.26 13.28 -15.45
C GLY A 249 -18.93 14.58 -14.99
N LYS A 250 -20.26 14.56 -14.84
CA LYS A 250 -21.06 15.68 -14.30
C LYS A 250 -21.62 15.39 -12.90
N GLU A 251 -21.56 14.15 -12.43
CA GLU A 251 -22.01 13.79 -11.09
C GLU A 251 -20.89 14.04 -10.07
N THR A 252 -21.26 14.39 -8.85
CA THR A 252 -20.30 14.76 -7.79
C THR A 252 -20.84 14.28 -6.45
N VAL A 253 -20.06 13.47 -5.76
CA VAL A 253 -20.46 12.84 -4.50
C VAL A 253 -19.47 13.18 -3.39
N VAL A 254 -19.98 13.35 -2.16
CA VAL A 254 -19.16 13.63 -0.97
C VAL A 254 -19.20 12.42 -0.04
N LEU A 255 -18.03 11.90 0.28
CA LEU A 255 -17.78 10.68 1.01
C LEU A 255 -17.14 11.02 2.37
N ASN A 256 -17.49 10.26 3.41
CA ASN A 256 -16.98 10.43 4.78
C ASN A 256 -16.41 9.12 5.36
N ARG A 257 -16.07 8.16 4.48
CA ARG A 257 -15.66 6.79 4.80
C ARG A 257 -14.43 6.38 3.99
N GLN A 258 -13.62 5.44 4.49
CA GLN A 258 -12.44 4.91 3.79
C GLN A 258 -12.70 3.45 3.36
N VAL A 259 -13.68 3.28 2.48
CA VAL A 259 -14.04 1.99 1.87
C VAL A 259 -14.19 2.19 0.37
N PRO A 260 -13.76 1.22 -0.46
CA PRO A 260 -13.90 1.31 -1.92
C PRO A 260 -15.36 1.41 -2.34
N LEU A 261 -15.63 2.12 -3.44
CA LEU A 261 -16.92 2.11 -4.13
C LEU A 261 -16.85 1.20 -5.36
N TRP A 262 -17.95 0.52 -5.64
CA TRP A 262 -18.18 -0.16 -6.91
C TRP A 262 -19.29 0.59 -7.64
N LEU A 263 -18.98 1.17 -8.81
CA LEU A 263 -19.84 2.12 -9.50
C LEU A 263 -20.32 1.55 -10.85
N GLN A 264 -21.63 1.41 -11.01
CA GLN A 264 -22.27 1.07 -12.28
C GLN A 264 -22.93 2.32 -12.88
N GLY A 265 -23.17 2.33 -14.20
CA GLY A 265 -23.83 3.45 -14.87
C GLY A 265 -22.94 4.65 -15.19
N ILE A 266 -21.61 4.49 -15.16
CA ILE A 266 -20.63 5.48 -15.64
C ILE A 266 -21.01 5.92 -17.07
N PRO A 267 -21.31 7.22 -17.33
CA PRO A 267 -21.67 7.71 -18.65
C PRO A 267 -20.53 7.50 -19.67
N PRO A 268 -20.79 7.03 -20.91
CA PRO A 268 -19.75 6.69 -21.88
C PRO A 268 -18.80 7.83 -22.28
N GLU A 269 -19.22 9.08 -22.09
CA GLU A 269 -18.38 10.26 -22.32
C GLU A 269 -17.39 10.57 -21.17
N THR A 270 -17.44 9.81 -20.07
CA THR A 270 -16.61 10.05 -18.88
C THR A 270 -15.21 9.50 -19.08
N THR A 271 -14.24 10.40 -19.31
CA THR A 271 -12.83 10.04 -19.56
C THR A 271 -11.93 10.09 -18.32
N ALA A 272 -12.44 10.55 -17.17
CA ALA A 272 -11.69 10.62 -15.91
C ALA A 272 -12.61 10.65 -14.68
N VAL A 273 -12.06 10.28 -13.52
CA VAL A 273 -12.64 10.53 -12.20
C VAL A 273 -11.68 11.42 -11.41
N GLN A 274 -12.20 12.50 -10.82
CA GLN A 274 -11.43 13.33 -9.90
C GLN A 274 -11.72 12.90 -8.45
N ILE A 275 -10.71 12.89 -7.57
CA ILE A 275 -10.86 12.70 -6.12
C ILE A 275 -10.13 13.84 -5.39
N GLU A 276 -10.84 14.57 -4.52
CA GLU A 276 -10.30 15.69 -3.73
C GLU A 276 -10.55 15.48 -2.23
N LEU A 277 -9.52 15.66 -1.39
CA LEU A 277 -9.69 15.72 0.06
C LEU A 277 -10.23 17.09 0.49
N LEU A 278 -11.25 17.09 1.36
CA LEU A 278 -11.93 18.28 1.88
C LEU A 278 -11.83 18.41 3.40
N ASP A 279 -11.86 19.66 3.88
CA ASP A 279 -11.96 20.04 5.29
C ASP A 279 -13.37 19.80 5.89
N ALA A 280 -13.60 20.21 7.14
CA ALA A 280 -14.91 20.13 7.80
C ALA A 280 -15.96 21.14 7.30
N LEU A 281 -15.59 22.13 6.47
CA LEU A 281 -16.51 23.09 5.84
C LEU A 281 -17.00 22.62 4.47
N GLY A 282 -16.12 21.97 3.69
CA GLY A 282 -16.34 21.47 2.33
C GLY A 282 -15.32 21.99 1.32
N THR A 283 -14.32 22.72 1.78
CA THR A 283 -13.23 23.30 0.97
C THR A 283 -12.19 22.21 0.66
N PRO A 284 -11.66 22.13 -0.57
CA PRO A 284 -10.51 21.28 -0.86
C PRO A 284 -9.29 21.67 -0.02
N ILE A 285 -8.65 20.69 0.62
CA ILE A 285 -7.42 20.89 1.40
C ILE A 285 -6.25 20.98 0.43
N ALA A 286 -5.91 22.20 0.01
CA ALA A 286 -4.62 22.46 -0.66
C ALA A 286 -3.46 21.98 0.25
N PRO A 287 -2.32 21.53 -0.30
CA PRO A 287 -1.85 21.67 -1.69
C PRO A 287 -2.18 20.46 -2.60
N VAL A 288 -1.55 20.42 -3.77
CA VAL A 288 -1.80 19.50 -4.91
C VAL A 288 -1.78 18.00 -4.61
N PHE A 289 -1.25 17.55 -3.47
CA PHE A 289 -1.19 16.14 -3.08
C PHE A 289 -2.56 15.57 -2.67
N ASN A 290 -3.55 16.45 -2.47
CA ASN A 290 -4.91 16.14 -2.07
C ASN A 290 -5.93 16.23 -3.22
N ASN A 291 -5.48 16.37 -4.47
CA ASN A 291 -6.34 16.39 -5.66
C ASN A 291 -5.76 15.46 -6.72
N TRP A 292 -6.49 14.37 -7.02
CA TRP A 292 -6.12 13.36 -8.01
C TRP A 292 -7.10 13.36 -9.17
N LEU A 293 -6.59 13.10 -10.37
CA LEU A 293 -7.38 12.86 -11.58
C LEU A 293 -6.98 11.50 -12.15
N LEU A 294 -7.83 10.50 -11.97
CA LEU A 294 -7.65 9.15 -12.52
C LEU A 294 -8.21 9.13 -13.94
N PRO A 295 -7.41 8.85 -14.99
CA PRO A 295 -7.95 8.63 -16.32
C PRO A 295 -8.77 7.33 -16.35
N LEU A 296 -9.91 7.35 -17.04
CA LEU A 296 -10.65 6.13 -17.36
C LEU A 296 -10.26 5.67 -18.77
N PRO A 297 -9.64 4.49 -18.94
CA PRO A 297 -9.38 3.92 -20.25
C PRO A 297 -10.71 3.58 -20.97
N PRO A 298 -10.72 3.53 -22.32
CA PRO A 298 -11.88 3.04 -23.05
C PRO A 298 -12.17 1.59 -22.65
N ARG A 299 -13.46 1.20 -22.66
CA ARG A 299 -13.84 -0.17 -22.29
C ARG A 299 -13.21 -1.19 -23.24
N SER A 300 -12.62 -2.23 -22.66
CA SER A 300 -12.02 -3.34 -23.39
C SER A 300 -13.05 -4.48 -23.57
N ALA A 301 -12.77 -5.41 -24.49
CA ALA A 301 -13.69 -6.46 -24.91
C ALA A 301 -13.62 -7.75 -24.08
N GLU A 302 -12.47 -8.05 -23.46
CA GLU A 302 -12.24 -9.31 -22.74
C GLU A 302 -12.49 -9.12 -21.24
N GLU A 303 -13.58 -9.65 -20.71
CA GLU A 303 -13.96 -9.46 -19.29
C GLU A 303 -12.88 -10.00 -18.32
N PRO A 304 -12.40 -9.21 -17.33
CA PRO A 304 -11.39 -9.67 -16.38
C PRO A 304 -11.87 -10.86 -15.56
N ILE A 305 -10.96 -11.76 -15.23
CA ILE A 305 -11.29 -12.99 -14.50
C ILE A 305 -11.93 -12.76 -13.12
N TRP A 306 -11.76 -11.57 -12.51
CA TRP A 306 -12.43 -11.19 -11.26
C TRP A 306 -13.88 -10.68 -11.42
N LEU A 307 -14.35 -10.42 -12.66
CA LEU A 307 -15.77 -10.26 -13.01
C LEU A 307 -16.42 -11.59 -13.42
N GLN A 308 -15.63 -12.51 -13.99
CA GLN A 308 -16.08 -13.85 -14.37
C GLN A 308 -16.46 -14.72 -13.14
N HIS A 309 -17.07 -15.88 -13.39
CA HIS A 309 -17.31 -16.88 -12.35
C HIS A 309 -16.02 -17.64 -12.03
N LEU A 310 -15.52 -17.52 -10.80
CA LEU A 310 -14.40 -18.32 -10.29
C LEU A 310 -14.90 -19.64 -9.69
N ASP A 311 -14.30 -20.74 -10.11
CA ASP A 311 -14.42 -22.02 -9.42
C ASP A 311 -13.44 -22.12 -8.24
N GLU A 312 -13.58 -23.18 -7.43
CA GLU A 312 -12.74 -23.37 -6.23
C GLU A 312 -11.25 -23.52 -6.60
N ALA A 313 -10.93 -24.14 -7.74
CA ALA A 313 -9.55 -24.28 -8.22
C ALA A 313 -8.92 -22.94 -8.60
N SER A 314 -9.67 -22.06 -9.28
CA SER A 314 -9.22 -20.69 -9.55
C SER A 314 -9.06 -19.87 -8.27
N ILE A 315 -9.92 -20.09 -7.26
CA ILE A 315 -9.80 -19.47 -5.94
C ILE A 315 -8.53 -19.94 -5.21
N GLU A 316 -8.27 -21.25 -5.14
CA GLU A 316 -7.04 -21.80 -4.53
C GLU A 316 -5.78 -21.24 -5.20
N ARG A 317 -5.75 -21.21 -6.53
CA ARG A 317 -4.66 -20.61 -7.32
C ARG A 317 -4.43 -19.14 -6.98
N LEU A 318 -5.48 -18.32 -6.95
CA LEU A 318 -5.38 -16.88 -6.62
C LEU A 318 -5.01 -16.59 -5.16
N LEU A 319 -5.10 -17.60 -4.28
CA LEU A 319 -4.60 -17.56 -2.90
C LEU A 319 -3.15 -18.04 -2.77
N GLY A 320 -2.50 -18.46 -3.85
CA GLY A 320 -1.16 -19.06 -3.84
C GLY A 320 -1.13 -20.51 -3.31
N VAL A 321 -2.29 -21.16 -3.18
CA VAL A 321 -2.39 -22.56 -2.76
C VAL A 321 -2.07 -23.44 -3.96
N VAL A 322 -0.84 -23.96 -4.01
CA VAL A 322 -0.36 -24.81 -5.12
C VAL A 322 -1.16 -26.12 -5.19
N PRO A 323 -1.86 -26.42 -6.30
CA PRO A 323 -2.60 -27.68 -6.45
C PRO A 323 -1.67 -28.91 -6.30
N PRO A 324 -2.14 -30.02 -5.71
CA PRO A 324 -1.29 -31.11 -5.21
C PRO A 324 -0.57 -31.92 -6.30
N GLU A 325 -0.90 -31.71 -7.58
CA GLU A 325 -0.45 -32.48 -8.75
C GLU A 325 1.02 -32.20 -9.13
N ASN A 326 1.56 -31.04 -8.75
CA ASN A 326 2.97 -30.69 -8.97
C ASN A 326 3.95 -31.21 -7.89
N ARG A 327 3.56 -32.23 -7.11
CA ARG A 327 4.52 -32.98 -6.27
C ARG A 327 5.26 -34.03 -7.10
N PRO A 328 6.58 -33.94 -7.31
CA PRO A 328 7.34 -35.01 -7.95
C PRO A 328 7.26 -36.28 -7.09
N SER A 329 6.62 -37.32 -7.63
CA SER A 329 6.34 -38.55 -6.90
C SER A 329 7.63 -39.26 -6.48
N LYS A 330 7.92 -39.24 -5.17
CA LYS A 330 9.06 -39.96 -4.60
C LYS A 330 8.73 -41.45 -4.50
N ALA A 331 9.28 -42.19 -5.46
CA ALA A 331 9.54 -43.62 -5.45
C ALA A 331 8.31 -44.56 -5.34
N ASN A 332 8.16 -45.39 -6.37
CA ASN A 332 7.64 -46.75 -6.20
C ASN A 332 8.54 -47.74 -6.94
N SER A 333 9.83 -47.77 -6.55
CA SER A 333 10.80 -48.76 -7.00
C SER A 333 10.56 -50.10 -6.30
N ASN A 334 9.58 -50.85 -6.78
CA ASN A 334 9.34 -52.23 -6.34
C ASN A 334 9.43 -53.20 -7.52
N THR A 335 10.67 -53.63 -7.79
CA THR A 335 10.95 -54.79 -8.63
C THR A 335 10.28 -56.03 -8.03
N ASN A 336 9.50 -56.77 -8.83
CA ASN A 336 9.29 -58.17 -8.54
C ASN A 336 9.26 -58.99 -9.84
N LEU A 337 10.02 -60.09 -9.84
CA LEU A 337 10.37 -60.85 -11.02
C LEU A 337 10.43 -62.35 -10.65
N LYS A 338 9.44 -63.15 -11.07
CA LYS A 338 9.56 -64.59 -11.42
C LYS A 338 8.22 -65.33 -11.62
N SER A 339 8.00 -65.75 -12.86
CA SER A 339 7.49 -67.09 -13.28
C SER A 339 7.64 -67.15 -14.82
N VAL A 340 8.36 -68.06 -15.51
CA VAL A 340 8.91 -69.41 -15.20
C VAL A 340 7.77 -70.41 -14.94
N VAL A 341 7.50 -71.48 -15.71
CA VAL A 341 8.25 -72.24 -16.77
C VAL A 341 7.21 -72.99 -17.67
N THR A 342 7.42 -73.61 -18.85
CA THR A 342 8.28 -73.41 -20.06
C THR A 342 8.09 -74.64 -20.99
N ASP A 343 7.75 -74.46 -22.29
CA ASP A 343 7.73 -75.50 -23.36
C ASP A 343 7.67 -74.80 -24.75
N GLN A 344 8.18 -75.31 -25.89
CA GLN A 344 9.20 -76.35 -26.17
C GLN A 344 9.80 -76.11 -27.59
N GLU A 345 11.03 -76.57 -27.86
CA GLU A 345 11.78 -76.47 -29.13
C GLU A 345 11.60 -77.76 -30.01
N PRO A 346 12.13 -77.89 -31.26
CA PRO A 346 12.81 -76.93 -32.16
C PRO A 346 12.34 -77.05 -33.66
N ASP A 347 13.25 -76.78 -34.61
CA ASP A 347 13.32 -77.26 -36.02
C ASP A 347 12.55 -76.47 -37.12
N SER A 348 13.10 -76.14 -38.31
CA SER A 348 14.51 -76.02 -38.77
C SER A 348 14.65 -75.23 -40.09
N SER A 349 15.92 -74.97 -40.48
CA SER A 349 16.44 -74.90 -41.87
C SER A 349 16.19 -73.66 -42.75
N GLN A 350 17.32 -73.15 -43.29
CA GLN A 350 17.52 -72.64 -44.68
C GLN A 350 16.86 -71.30 -45.12
N ASP A 351 17.44 -70.50 -46.04
CA ASP A 351 18.81 -70.52 -46.61
C ASP A 351 19.30 -69.09 -47.01
N SER A 352 20.42 -69.04 -47.73
CA SER A 352 21.28 -67.88 -48.01
C SER A 352 20.84 -66.86 -49.09
N THR A 353 21.60 -65.74 -49.09
CA THR A 353 22.09 -64.92 -50.24
C THR A 353 21.23 -63.84 -50.92
N SER A 354 21.97 -62.76 -51.27
CA SER A 354 21.71 -61.63 -52.18
C SER A 354 21.01 -60.40 -51.58
#